data_AF-A0A2J8K0P7-F1
#
_entry.id   AF-A0A2J8K0P7-F1
#
_cell.length_a   1.000
_cell.length_b   1.000
_cell.length_c   1.000
_cell.angle_alpha   90.00
_cell.angle_beta   90.00
_cell.angle_gamma   90.00
#
_symmetry.space_group_name_H-M   'P 1'
#
loop_
_entity.id
_entity.type
_entity.pdbx_description
1 polymer ?
#
loop_
_entity_poly.entity_id
_entity_poly.type
_entity_poly.pdbx_seq_one_letter_code
_entity_poly.pdbx_strand_id
1 'polypeptide(L)'
;MPGTKRFQHVIETPEPGKWELSGYEAAVPITEKSNPLTQDLDKADAENIVRLLGQCDAEIFQEEGQALPTYQRLYSESILTTMVQVAGKVQEVLKEPDGGLVVLSGGGTSGRMAFLMSVSFNQLMKGLGQKPLYTYLIAGGDRWLPGRRE
;
A
#
# COMPACT_ATOMS: atom_id res chain seq x y z
N MET A 1 11.11 -25.62 -8.63
CA MET A 1 9.78 -25.83 -9.24
C MET A 1 9.10 -24.48 -9.22
N PRO A 2 8.56 -23.97 -10.35
CA PRO A 2 7.84 -22.71 -10.35
C PRO A 2 6.66 -22.88 -9.39
N GLY A 3 6.60 -22.07 -8.33
CA GLY A 3 5.47 -22.11 -7.41
C GLY A 3 4.20 -21.86 -8.21
N THR A 4 3.26 -22.80 -8.17
CA THR A 4 1.94 -22.59 -8.76
C THR A 4 1.30 -21.39 -8.07
N LYS A 5 1.13 -20.28 -8.79
CA LYS A 5 0.40 -19.10 -8.30
C LYS A 5 -0.99 -19.54 -7.84
N ARG A 6 -1.38 -19.16 -6.62
CA ARG A 6 -2.69 -19.47 -6.03
C ARG A 6 -3.80 -18.65 -6.68
N PHE A 7 -3.49 -17.42 -7.08
CA PHE A 7 -4.41 -16.51 -7.74
C PHE A 7 -3.98 -16.27 -9.19
N GLN A 8 -4.92 -15.80 -10.02
CA GLN A 8 -4.60 -15.34 -11.36
C GLN A 8 -4.01 -13.93 -11.28
N HIS A 9 -2.81 -13.75 -11.85
CA HIS A 9 -2.16 -12.45 -11.96
C HIS A 9 -2.05 -12.03 -13.43
N VAL A 10 -2.22 -10.72 -13.68
CA VAL A 10 -2.04 -10.13 -15.01
C VAL A 10 -0.57 -9.76 -15.25
N ILE A 11 0.19 -9.55 -14.18
CA ILE A 11 1.62 -9.23 -14.23
C ILE A 11 2.48 -10.41 -13.74
N GLU A 12 3.69 -10.48 -14.25
CA GLU A 12 4.75 -11.30 -13.67
C GLU A 12 5.40 -10.53 -12.53
N THR A 13 5.71 -11.25 -11.45
CA THR A 13 6.41 -10.71 -10.28
C THR A 13 7.81 -11.31 -10.23
N PRO A 14 8.81 -10.60 -9.67
CA PRO A 14 10.13 -11.19 -9.45
C PRO A 14 10.04 -12.45 -8.59
N GLU A 15 11.09 -13.28 -8.66
CA GLU A 15 11.27 -14.40 -7.73
C GLU A 15 11.33 -13.92 -6.27
N PRO A 16 11.02 -14.78 -5.28
CA PRO A 16 11.09 -14.43 -3.86
C PRO A 16 12.43 -13.80 -3.48
N GLY A 17 12.35 -12.71 -2.71
CA GLY A 17 13.48 -11.88 -2.37
C GLY A 17 14.31 -12.47 -1.22
N LYS A 18 15.64 -12.33 -1.28
CA LYS A 18 16.52 -12.73 -0.16
C LYS A 18 16.23 -11.96 1.14
N TRP A 19 15.61 -10.79 1.02
CA TRP A 19 15.22 -9.94 2.15
C TRP A 19 14.17 -10.58 3.07
N GLU A 20 13.49 -11.64 2.61
CA GLU A 20 12.51 -12.40 3.40
C GLU A 20 13.15 -13.30 4.46
N LEU A 21 14.44 -13.63 4.28
CA LEU A 21 15.16 -14.49 5.20
C LEU A 21 15.45 -13.72 6.49
N SER A 22 15.15 -14.33 7.64
CA SER A 22 15.34 -13.70 8.97
C SER A 22 16.77 -13.24 9.26
N GLY A 23 17.77 -13.81 8.58
CA GLY A 23 19.17 -13.41 8.68
C GLY A 23 19.56 -12.18 7.84
N TYR A 24 18.75 -11.77 6.85
CA TYR A 24 19.07 -10.64 5.99
C TYR A 24 18.84 -9.33 6.75
N GLU A 25 19.92 -8.59 7.01
CA GLU A 25 19.89 -7.31 7.73
C GLU A 25 19.02 -7.36 9.00
N ALA A 26 19.15 -8.43 9.79
CA ALA A 26 18.22 -8.77 10.88
C ALA A 26 17.99 -7.66 11.92
N ALA A 27 18.92 -6.71 12.04
CA ALA A 27 18.86 -5.60 12.98
C ALA A 27 17.89 -4.46 12.59
N VAL A 28 17.44 -4.40 11.33
CA VAL A 28 16.56 -3.32 10.84
C VAL A 28 15.19 -3.86 10.38
N PRO A 29 14.11 -3.08 10.56
CA PRO A 29 12.78 -3.44 10.07
C PRO A 29 12.75 -3.48 8.54
N ILE A 30 11.80 -4.20 7.95
CA ILE A 30 11.70 -4.38 6.48
C ILE A 30 11.74 -3.05 5.73
N THR A 31 11.02 -2.03 6.22
CA THR A 31 10.94 -0.72 5.58
C THR A 31 12.27 0.03 5.51
N GLU A 32 13.27 -0.40 6.29
CA GLU A 32 14.62 0.18 6.34
C GLU A 32 15.69 -0.77 5.78
N LYS A 33 15.31 -1.96 5.29
CA LYS A 33 16.25 -2.91 4.66
C LYS A 33 16.62 -2.45 3.25
N SER A 34 17.86 -2.69 2.83
CA SER A 34 18.23 -2.52 1.42
C SER A 34 17.57 -3.60 0.56
N ASN A 35 16.96 -3.20 -0.56
CA ASN A 35 16.45 -4.18 -1.52
C ASN A 35 17.62 -4.87 -2.26
N PRO A 36 17.73 -6.21 -2.25
CA PRO A 36 18.79 -6.94 -2.94
C PRO A 36 18.83 -6.71 -4.46
N LEU A 37 17.72 -6.32 -5.08
CA LEU A 37 17.64 -6.06 -6.52
C LEU A 37 18.37 -4.77 -6.93
N THR A 38 18.55 -3.82 -6.01
CA THR A 38 18.96 -2.44 -6.32
C THR A 38 20.33 -2.06 -5.75
N GLN A 39 21.20 -3.03 -5.45
CA GLN A 39 22.52 -2.77 -4.84
C GLN A 39 23.43 -1.85 -5.67
N ASP A 40 23.31 -1.86 -6.99
CA ASP A 40 24.08 -1.02 -7.92
C ASP A 40 23.21 0.04 -8.62
N LEU A 41 22.09 0.45 -8.01
CA LEU A 41 21.19 1.45 -8.59
C LEU A 41 21.88 2.80 -8.85
N ASP A 42 22.88 3.15 -8.04
CA ASP A 42 23.68 4.37 -8.16
C ASP A 42 24.52 4.45 -9.45
N LYS A 43 24.82 3.30 -10.07
CA LYS A 43 25.60 3.19 -11.31
C LYS A 43 24.74 2.88 -12.54
N ALA A 44 23.44 2.67 -12.34
CA ALA A 44 22.52 2.28 -13.40
C ALA A 44 22.23 3.46 -14.35
N ASP A 45 22.09 3.15 -15.65
CA ASP A 45 21.53 4.09 -16.61
C ASP A 45 20.01 4.26 -16.41
N ALA A 46 19.42 5.23 -17.11
CA ALA A 46 18.01 5.56 -16.94
C ALA A 46 17.05 4.38 -17.23
N GLU A 47 17.35 3.58 -18.25
CA GLU A 47 16.54 2.41 -18.60
C GLU A 47 16.59 1.34 -17.50
N ASN A 48 17.80 1.06 -17.00
CA ASN A 48 18.00 0.13 -15.90
C ASN A 48 17.37 0.63 -14.59
N ILE A 49 17.41 1.94 -14.31
CA ILE A 49 16.71 2.52 -13.15
C ILE A 49 15.21 2.22 -13.23
N VAL A 50 14.58 2.50 -14.37
CA VAL A 50 13.14 2.22 -14.56
C VAL A 50 12.84 0.73 -14.42
N ARG A 51 13.67 -0.13 -15.02
CA ARG A 51 13.51 -1.59 -14.90
C ARG A 51 13.60 -2.07 -13.45
N LEU A 52 14.61 -1.61 -12.71
CA LEU A 52 14.85 -2.02 -11.33
C LEU A 52 13.73 -1.54 -10.39
N LEU A 53 13.32 -0.28 -10.51
CA LEU A 53 12.22 0.27 -9.71
C LEU A 53 10.88 -0.39 -10.06
N GLY A 54 10.63 -0.66 -11.34
CA GLY A 54 9.45 -1.42 -11.77
C GLY A 54 9.42 -2.84 -11.21
N GLN A 55 10.58 -3.50 -11.06
CA GLN A 55 10.66 -4.80 -10.38
C GLN A 55 10.36 -4.68 -8.87
N CYS A 56 10.83 -3.62 -8.20
CA CYS A 56 10.50 -3.36 -6.80
C CYS A 56 8.99 -3.12 -6.62
N ASP A 57 8.37 -2.33 -7.49
CA ASP A 57 6.91 -2.10 -7.46
C ASP A 57 6.14 -3.42 -7.68
N ALA A 58 6.65 -4.31 -8.52
CA ALA A 58 6.06 -5.62 -8.74
C ALA A 58 6.16 -6.56 -7.52
N GLU A 59 7.09 -6.35 -6.59
CA GLU A 59 7.20 -7.14 -5.34
C GLU A 59 5.97 -6.96 -4.42
N ILE A 60 5.26 -5.83 -4.53
CA ILE A 60 4.01 -5.57 -3.81
C ILE A 60 2.97 -6.67 -4.11
N PHE A 61 2.99 -7.19 -5.34
CA PHE A 61 2.02 -8.17 -5.83
C PHE A 61 2.52 -9.63 -5.75
N GLN A 62 3.67 -9.87 -5.12
CA GLN A 62 4.13 -11.24 -4.88
C GLN A 62 3.19 -11.98 -3.95
N GLU A 63 2.90 -13.24 -4.29
CA GLU A 63 2.24 -14.17 -3.39
C GLU A 63 3.21 -14.71 -2.33
N GLU A 64 2.64 -15.25 -1.27
CA GLU A 64 3.37 -15.93 -0.21
C GLU A 64 4.01 -17.22 -0.73
N GLY A 65 5.32 -17.38 -0.50
CA GLY A 65 6.05 -18.58 -0.90
C GLY A 65 5.57 -19.83 -0.14
N GLN A 66 5.60 -20.99 -0.79
CA GLN A 66 5.21 -22.27 -0.18
C GLN A 66 6.19 -22.75 0.91
N ALA A 67 7.41 -22.22 0.95
CA ALA A 67 8.45 -22.61 1.89
C ALA A 67 8.58 -21.56 3.01
N LEU A 68 7.98 -21.87 4.16
CA LEU A 68 8.08 -21.12 5.43
C LEU A 68 7.80 -19.61 5.29
N PRO A 69 6.52 -19.20 5.25
CA PRO A 69 6.21 -17.79 5.20
C PRO A 69 6.67 -17.10 6.47
N THR A 70 7.70 -16.28 6.34
CA THR A 70 8.21 -15.48 7.46
C THR A 70 7.41 -14.18 7.59
N TYR A 71 6.78 -13.72 6.50
CA TYR A 71 6.01 -12.48 6.44
C TYR A 71 4.70 -12.65 5.65
N GLN A 72 3.63 -12.04 6.15
CA GLN A 72 2.35 -11.98 5.44
C GLN A 72 2.46 -11.05 4.23
N ARG A 73 1.95 -11.49 3.08
CA ARG A 73 1.94 -10.76 1.81
C ARG A 73 0.57 -10.18 1.51
N LEU A 74 0.48 -9.33 0.48
CA LEU A 74 -0.78 -8.68 0.09
C LEU A 74 -1.90 -9.70 -0.20
N TYR A 75 -1.55 -10.82 -0.83
CA TYR A 75 -2.48 -11.89 -1.19
C TYR A 75 -2.62 -12.99 -0.12
N SER A 76 -2.00 -12.83 1.05
CA SER A 76 -2.18 -13.77 2.16
C SER A 76 -3.63 -13.75 2.65
N GLU A 77 -4.15 -14.92 2.97
CA GLU A 77 -5.56 -15.10 3.36
C GLU A 77 -5.93 -14.27 4.60
N SER A 78 -5.00 -14.13 5.55
CA SER A 78 -5.16 -13.26 6.73
C SER A 78 -5.34 -11.79 6.36
N ILE A 79 -4.56 -11.29 5.40
CA ILE A 79 -4.61 -9.89 4.94
C ILE A 79 -5.92 -9.64 4.20
N LEU A 80 -6.28 -10.50 3.24
CA LEU A 80 -7.53 -10.38 2.49
C LEU A 80 -8.76 -10.44 3.41
N THR A 81 -8.75 -11.36 4.39
CA THR A 81 -9.82 -11.48 5.40
C THR A 81 -9.94 -10.20 6.23
N THR A 82 -8.80 -9.64 6.67
CA THR A 82 -8.77 -8.38 7.43
C THR A 82 -9.35 -7.22 6.61
N MET A 83 -8.99 -7.13 5.32
CA MET A 83 -9.53 -6.10 4.42
C MET A 83 -11.06 -6.20 4.28
N VAL A 84 -11.61 -7.42 4.15
CA VAL A 84 -13.06 -7.64 4.10
C VAL A 84 -13.73 -7.20 5.41
N GLN A 85 -13.14 -7.52 6.56
CA GLN A 85 -13.67 -7.11 7.86
C GLN A 85 -13.69 -5.59 8.02
N VAL A 86 -12.60 -4.90 7.64
CA VAL A 86 -12.55 -3.43 7.67
C VAL A 86 -13.56 -2.83 6.72
N ALA A 87 -13.72 -3.37 5.50
CA ALA A 87 -14.74 -2.91 4.55
C ALA A 87 -16.17 -3.07 5.11
N GLY A 88 -16.44 -4.16 5.84
CA GLY A 88 -17.70 -4.34 6.57
C GLY A 88 -17.96 -3.22 7.59
N LYS A 89 -16.94 -2.83 8.36
CA LYS A 89 -17.05 -1.71 9.32
C LYS A 89 -17.21 -0.35 8.66
N VAL A 90 -16.53 -0.11 7.54
CA VAL A 90 -16.76 1.11 6.74
C VAL A 90 -18.20 1.13 6.22
N GLN A 91 -18.75 0.00 5.78
CA GLN A 91 -20.14 -0.07 5.31
C GLN A 91 -21.15 0.31 6.39
N GLU A 92 -20.93 -0.09 7.65
CA GLU A 92 -21.77 0.33 8.79
C GLU A 92 -21.82 1.86 8.91
N VAL A 93 -20.65 2.52 8.82
CA VAL A 93 -20.53 4.00 8.85
C VAL A 93 -21.28 4.65 7.68
N LEU A 94 -21.17 4.07 6.47
CA LEU A 94 -21.80 4.63 5.27
C LEU A 94 -23.34 4.53 5.30
N LYS A 95 -23.91 3.56 6.05
CA LYS A 95 -25.36 3.40 6.21
C LYS A 95 -25.97 4.39 7.21
N GLU A 96 -25.17 4.94 8.12
CA GLU A 96 -25.62 5.87 9.17
C GLU A 96 -24.89 7.24 9.07
N PRO A 97 -25.21 8.04 8.03
CA PRO A 97 -24.43 9.24 7.65
C PRO A 97 -24.52 10.43 8.64
N ASP A 98 -25.44 10.39 9.60
CA ASP A 98 -25.67 11.51 10.53
C ASP A 98 -24.89 11.38 11.84
N GLY A 99 -24.29 10.22 12.10
CA GLY A 99 -23.37 10.00 13.23
C GLY A 99 -22.02 9.39 12.83
N GLY A 100 -21.86 8.96 11.58
CA GLY A 100 -20.66 8.29 11.09
C GLY A 100 -19.64 9.21 10.43
N LEU A 101 -18.35 8.87 10.56
CA LEU A 101 -17.26 9.51 9.83
C LEU A 101 -16.09 8.54 9.64
N VAL A 102 -15.52 8.48 8.45
CA VAL A 102 -14.27 7.76 8.16
C VAL A 102 -13.12 8.76 8.17
N VAL A 103 -12.17 8.58 9.08
CA VAL A 103 -10.99 9.46 9.23
C VAL A 103 -9.75 8.71 8.75
N LEU A 104 -9.02 9.30 7.80
CA LEU A 104 -7.72 8.81 7.34
C LEU A 104 -6.62 9.74 7.86
N SER A 105 -5.56 9.21 8.47
CA SER A 105 -4.51 10.05 9.09
C SER A 105 -3.10 9.60 8.71
N GLY A 106 -2.17 10.55 8.54
CA GLY A 106 -0.78 10.23 8.29
C GLY A 106 0.16 11.45 8.23
N GLY A 107 1.47 11.18 8.23
CA GLY A 107 2.51 12.20 7.98
C GLY A 107 3.04 12.14 6.55
N GLY A 108 3.60 13.25 6.06
CA GLY A 108 4.32 13.29 4.77
C GLY A 108 3.51 12.73 3.59
N THR A 109 4.06 11.73 2.90
CA THR A 109 3.37 11.04 1.78
C THR A 109 2.10 10.33 2.24
N SER A 110 2.11 9.65 3.38
CA SER A 110 0.91 8.96 3.91
C SER A 110 -0.21 9.94 4.23
N GLY A 111 0.10 11.13 4.75
CA GLY A 111 -0.89 12.19 4.97
C GLY A 111 -1.47 12.75 3.67
N ARG A 112 -0.64 12.90 2.63
CA ARG A 112 -1.10 13.30 1.28
C ARG A 112 -1.96 12.21 0.63
N MET A 113 -1.68 10.93 0.89
CA MET A 113 -2.53 9.82 0.48
C MET A 113 -3.88 9.83 1.23
N ALA A 114 -3.88 10.09 2.53
CA ALA A 114 -5.12 10.26 3.30
C ALA A 114 -5.99 11.39 2.72
N PHE A 115 -5.38 12.53 2.40
CA PHE A 115 -6.05 13.62 1.68
C PHE A 115 -6.64 13.15 0.35
N LEU A 116 -5.82 12.56 -0.53
CA LEU A 116 -6.26 12.10 -1.85
C LEU A 116 -7.45 11.14 -1.75
N MET A 117 -7.35 10.11 -0.89
CA MET A 117 -8.41 9.12 -0.70
C MET A 117 -9.70 9.78 -0.17
N SER A 118 -9.61 10.68 0.82
CA SER A 118 -10.79 11.38 1.34
C SER A 118 -11.49 12.20 0.26
N VAL A 119 -10.73 12.87 -0.62
CA VAL A 119 -11.28 13.63 -1.75
C VAL A 119 -11.93 12.70 -2.75
N SER A 120 -11.26 11.62 -3.15
CA SER A 120 -11.77 10.67 -4.15
C SER A 120 -13.08 10.00 -3.70
N PHE A 121 -13.15 9.48 -2.47
CA PHE A 121 -14.38 8.84 -1.98
C PHE A 121 -15.51 9.84 -1.76
N ASN A 122 -15.23 11.06 -1.28
CA ASN A 122 -16.25 12.09 -1.20
C ASN A 122 -16.76 12.54 -2.57
N GLN A 123 -15.90 12.58 -3.60
CA GLN A 123 -16.34 12.84 -4.98
C GLN A 123 -17.25 11.72 -5.50
N LEU A 124 -16.91 10.45 -5.24
CA LEU A 124 -17.77 9.31 -5.56
C LEU A 124 -19.14 9.44 -4.88
N MET A 125 -19.17 9.71 -3.58
CA MET A 125 -20.41 9.90 -2.82
C MET A 125 -21.23 11.07 -3.37
N LYS A 126 -20.59 12.20 -3.66
CA LYS A 126 -21.25 13.36 -4.28
C LYS A 126 -21.87 13.01 -5.63
N GLY A 127 -21.20 12.19 -6.45
CA GLY A 127 -21.72 11.70 -7.72
C GLY A 127 -23.00 10.86 -7.57
N LEU A 128 -23.21 10.24 -6.41
CA LEU A 128 -24.41 9.49 -6.04
C LEU A 128 -25.44 10.34 -5.27
N GLY A 129 -25.21 11.65 -5.12
CA GLY A 129 -26.07 12.53 -4.31
C GLY A 129 -26.00 12.27 -2.80
N GLN A 130 -24.97 11.57 -2.34
CA GLN A 130 -24.77 11.24 -0.92
C GLN A 130 -23.94 12.31 -0.19
N LYS A 131 -24.16 12.43 1.11
CA LYS A 131 -23.37 13.31 2.00
C LYS A 131 -21.92 12.82 2.07
N PRO A 132 -20.90 13.70 2.01
CA PRO A 132 -19.51 13.28 2.19
C PRO A 132 -19.28 12.77 3.62
N LEU A 133 -18.63 11.61 3.75
CA LEU A 133 -18.36 10.94 5.03
C LEU A 133 -16.87 10.64 5.27
N TYR A 134 -15.98 11.13 4.41
CA TYR A 134 -14.54 10.93 4.57
C TYR A 134 -13.86 12.25 4.95
N THR A 135 -12.89 12.18 5.85
CA THR A 135 -11.99 13.29 6.15
C THR A 135 -10.56 12.81 6.32
N TYR A 136 -9.61 13.74 6.32
CA TYR A 136 -8.20 13.46 6.49
C TYR A 136 -7.58 14.28 7.62
N LEU A 137 -6.54 13.74 8.23
CA LEU A 137 -5.65 14.44 9.13
C LEU A 137 -4.21 14.27 8.62
N ILE A 138 -3.50 15.38 8.48
CA ILE A 138 -2.09 15.38 8.06
C ILE A 138 -1.23 16.07 9.11
N ALA A 139 -0.08 15.46 9.43
CA ALA A 139 0.88 16.07 10.33
C ALA A 139 1.34 17.44 9.79
N GLY A 140 1.19 18.49 10.62
CA GLY A 140 1.49 19.88 10.23
C GLY A 140 0.36 20.59 9.45
N GLY A 141 -0.80 19.97 9.28
CA GLY A 141 -1.97 20.56 8.63
C GLY A 141 -1.80 20.78 7.12
N ASP A 142 -2.74 21.54 6.54
CA ASP A 142 -2.87 21.71 5.09
C ASP A 142 -1.68 22.40 4.41
N ARG A 143 -0.78 23.04 5.17
CA ARG A 143 0.45 23.66 4.64
C ARG A 143 1.35 22.66 3.89
N TRP A 144 1.23 21.37 4.19
CA TRP A 144 1.98 20.29 3.54
C TRP A 144 1.28 19.67 2.32
N LEU A 145 0.11 20.20 1.94
CA LEU A 145 -0.58 19.79 0.72
C LEU A 145 -0.07 20.62 -0.48
N PRO A 146 0.20 19.99 -1.63
CA PRO A 146 0.59 20.71 -2.83
C PRO A 146 -0.54 21.64 -3.30
N GLY A 147 -0.20 22.89 -3.61
CA GLY A 147 -1.13 23.86 -4.21
C GLY A 147 -2.03 24.62 -3.24
N ARG A 148 -2.02 24.32 -1.93
CA ARG A 148 -2.68 25.17 -0.92
C ARG A 148 -1.67 26.20 -0.40
N ARG A 149 -1.87 27.48 -0.76
CA ARG A 149 -1.22 28.63 -0.11
C ARG A 149 -2.18 29.14 0.97
N GLU A 150 -1.59 29.63 2.06
CA GLU A 150 -2.31 30.26 3.20
C GLU A 150 -3.27 31.38 2.76
#